data_AF-A0A3D1ZXZ0-F1
#
_entry.id   AF-A0A3D1ZXZ0-F1
#
_cell.length_a   1.000
_cell.length_b   1.000
_cell.length_c   1.000
_cell.angle_alpha   90.00
_cell.angle_beta   90.00
_cell.angle_gamma   90.00
#
_symmetry.space_group_name_H-M   'P 1'
#
loop_
_entity.id
_entity.type
_entity.pdbx_description
1 polymer ?
#
loop_
_entity_poly.entity_id
_entity_poly.type
_entity_poly.pdbx_seq_one_letter_code
_entity_poly.pdbx_strand_id
1 'polypeptide(L)'
;MYEVIMVFEEFQWLDSQIKLLEDKASNATGHKLVHLNKMTELVRGVHKEMHTNFDKDDNKYLKIVGVLKNLSAKDSLNQTAAVSIVSYIETMQKVQVYVKELNRKNTQLNAWYQEDARYTRVHKRIKEQKIVNSHSKKIYLALSGIKNDLEHMVLINDLENVSDMTEALNPLVITRFMNQQQIIITVQTTLQIAKLIAREYMPESSASALPMA
;
A
#
# COMPACT_ATOMS: atom_id res chain seq x y z
N MET A 1 -11.75 -11.43 -1.91
CA MET A 1 -11.81 -12.16 -0.62
C MET A 1 -10.44 -12.68 -0.19
N TYR A 2 -9.62 -13.27 -1.07
CA TYR A 2 -8.30 -13.81 -0.70
C TYR A 2 -7.21 -12.78 -0.32
N GLU A 3 -7.18 -11.59 -0.91
CA GLU A 3 -6.12 -10.59 -0.62
C GLU A 3 -6.28 -9.90 0.74
N VAL A 4 -7.52 -9.64 1.17
CA VAL A 4 -7.80 -9.00 2.48
C VAL A 4 -7.57 -9.97 3.65
N ILE A 5 -7.83 -11.26 3.47
CA ILE A 5 -7.58 -12.29 4.49
C ILE A 5 -6.07 -12.45 4.74
N MET A 6 -5.25 -12.43 3.67
CA MET A 6 -3.80 -12.52 3.82
C MET A 6 -3.24 -11.37 4.67
N VAL A 7 -3.60 -10.11 4.35
CA VAL A 7 -3.09 -8.95 5.10
C VAL A 7 -3.45 -8.99 6.59
N PHE A 8 -4.59 -9.58 6.94
CA PHE A 8 -5.01 -9.71 8.33
C PHE A 8 -4.16 -10.73 9.11
N GLU A 9 -3.82 -11.88 8.52
CA GLU A 9 -3.00 -12.92 9.16
C GLU A 9 -1.56 -12.47 9.45
N GLU A 10 -1.02 -11.55 8.66
CA GLU A 10 0.37 -11.13 8.78
C GLU A 10 0.61 -10.17 9.94
N PHE A 11 -0.36 -9.29 10.23
CA PHE A 11 -0.33 -8.47 11.44
C PHE A 11 -0.49 -9.34 12.68
N GLN A 12 -1.37 -10.36 12.64
CA GLN A 12 -1.51 -11.34 13.73
C GLN A 12 -0.19 -12.08 14.05
N TRP A 13 0.61 -12.39 13.02
CA TRP A 13 1.93 -12.99 13.25
C TRP A 13 2.87 -12.01 13.97
N LEU A 14 2.97 -10.76 13.54
CA LEU A 14 3.80 -9.75 14.20
C LEU A 14 3.38 -9.56 15.67
N ASP A 15 2.07 -9.49 15.95
CA ASP A 15 1.52 -9.41 17.31
C ASP A 15 1.92 -10.64 18.15
N SER A 16 1.85 -11.83 17.56
CA SER A 16 2.27 -13.08 18.21
C SER A 16 3.77 -13.09 18.54
N GLN A 17 4.62 -12.53 17.66
CA GLN A 17 6.05 -12.42 17.93
C GLN A 17 6.36 -11.41 19.03
N ILE A 18 5.63 -10.29 19.09
CA ILE A 18 5.77 -9.30 20.17
C ILE A 18 5.49 -9.98 21.51
N LYS A 19 4.35 -10.68 21.62
CA LYS A 19 3.98 -11.41 22.84
C LYS A 19 5.04 -12.46 23.22
N LEU A 20 5.50 -13.26 22.26
CA LEU A 20 6.53 -14.28 22.50
C LEU A 20 7.84 -13.67 23.03
N LEU A 21 8.27 -12.53 22.47
CA LEU A 21 9.49 -11.86 22.89
C LEU A 21 9.34 -11.26 24.30
N GLU A 22 8.18 -10.69 24.62
CA GLU A 22 7.86 -10.19 25.96
C GLU A 22 7.86 -11.31 27.01
N ASP A 23 7.21 -12.44 26.72
CA ASP A 23 7.19 -13.62 27.60
C ASP A 23 8.60 -14.21 27.82
N LYS A 24 9.45 -14.19 26.78
CA LYS A 24 10.86 -14.60 26.90
C LYS A 24 11.68 -13.57 27.69
N ALA A 25 11.37 -12.28 27.56
CA ALA A 25 12.07 -11.20 28.24
C ALA A 25 11.75 -11.15 29.74
N SER A 26 10.50 -11.44 30.14
CA SER A 26 10.07 -11.41 31.55
C SER A 26 10.88 -12.34 32.47
N ASN A 27 11.47 -13.40 31.89
CA ASN A 27 12.26 -14.41 32.59
C ASN A 27 13.77 -14.34 32.27
N ALA A 28 14.22 -13.35 31.49
CA ALA A 28 15.61 -13.21 31.07
C ALA A 28 16.37 -12.16 31.88
N THR A 29 17.69 -12.32 32.01
CA THR A 29 18.59 -11.37 32.68
C THR A 29 19.84 -11.08 31.83
N GLY A 30 20.57 -10.02 32.19
CA GLY A 30 21.84 -9.66 31.56
C GLY A 30 21.74 -9.38 30.05
N HIS A 31 22.73 -9.82 29.28
CA HIS A 31 22.81 -9.59 27.84
C HIS A 31 21.62 -10.15 27.05
N LYS A 32 21.02 -11.26 27.51
CA LYS A 32 19.86 -11.88 26.85
C LYS A 32 18.64 -10.97 26.89
N LEU A 33 18.37 -10.33 28.03
CA LEU A 33 17.27 -9.38 28.19
C LEU A 33 17.42 -8.18 27.24
N VAL A 34 18.63 -7.62 27.12
CA VAL A 34 18.92 -6.49 26.23
C VAL A 34 18.61 -6.84 24.77
N HIS A 35 19.01 -8.03 24.31
CA HIS A 35 18.70 -8.48 22.95
C HIS A 35 17.21 -8.68 22.71
N LEU A 36 16.49 -9.32 23.63
CA LEU A 36 15.05 -9.55 23.52
C LEU A 36 14.26 -8.24 23.48
N ASN A 37 14.62 -7.27 24.31
CA ASN A 37 14.00 -5.94 24.29
C ASN A 37 14.26 -5.23 22.94
N LYS A 38 15.49 -5.27 22.43
CA LYS A 38 15.82 -4.70 21.12
C LYS A 38 15.01 -5.34 19.98
N MET A 39 14.83 -6.66 20.02
CA MET A 39 14.00 -7.37 19.04
C MET A 39 12.55 -6.94 19.15
N THR A 40 12.01 -6.85 20.36
CA THR A 40 10.62 -6.42 20.61
C THR A 40 10.36 -5.03 20.02
N GLU A 41 11.26 -4.08 20.27
CA GLU A 41 11.16 -2.72 19.73
C GLU A 41 11.23 -2.68 18.19
N LEU A 42 12.06 -3.53 17.58
CA LEU A 42 12.13 -3.64 16.12
C LEU A 42 10.84 -4.20 15.53
N VAL A 43 10.27 -5.26 16.14
CA VAL A 43 9.01 -5.85 15.67
C VAL A 43 7.87 -4.85 15.82
N ARG A 44 7.75 -4.18 16.97
CA ARG A 44 6.76 -3.09 17.19
C ARG A 44 6.93 -1.96 16.17
N GLY A 45 8.16 -1.56 15.89
CA GLY A 45 8.48 -0.54 14.91
C GLY A 45 8.05 -0.93 13.50
N VAL A 46 8.37 -2.15 13.07
CA VAL A 46 7.92 -2.69 11.77
C VAL A 46 6.40 -2.77 11.72
N HIS A 47 5.76 -3.30 12.76
CA HIS A 47 4.30 -3.41 12.86
C HIS A 47 3.62 -2.06 12.67
N LYS A 48 4.07 -1.04 13.41
CA LYS A 48 3.54 0.33 13.31
C LYS A 48 3.71 0.90 11.90
N GLU A 49 4.91 0.84 11.34
CA GLU A 49 5.17 1.39 10.00
C GLU A 49 4.35 0.68 8.91
N MET A 50 4.26 -0.65 8.96
CA MET A 50 3.42 -1.43 8.04
C MET A 50 1.95 -1.01 8.16
N HIS A 51 1.44 -0.83 9.38
CA HIS A 51 0.05 -0.44 9.61
C HIS A 51 -0.27 0.95 9.03
N THR A 52 0.68 1.89 9.10
CA THR A 52 0.49 3.26 8.59
C THR A 52 0.49 3.38 7.06
N ASN A 53 0.80 2.32 6.32
CA ASN A 53 0.79 2.37 4.86
C ASN A 53 -0.65 2.33 4.31
N PHE A 54 -1.05 3.37 3.58
CA PHE A 54 -2.39 3.48 3.01
C PHE A 54 -2.58 2.72 1.68
N ASP A 55 -1.50 2.20 1.09
CA ASP A 55 -1.52 1.45 -0.17
C ASP A 55 -0.95 0.05 0.03
N LYS A 56 -1.77 -0.81 0.64
CA LYS A 56 -1.44 -2.21 0.96
C LYS A 56 -1.33 -3.11 -0.27
N ASP A 57 -1.83 -2.66 -1.42
CA ASP A 57 -1.75 -3.37 -2.69
C ASP A 57 -0.49 -2.95 -3.51
N ASP A 58 0.36 -2.07 -2.98
CA ASP A 58 1.64 -1.73 -3.60
C ASP A 58 2.54 -2.97 -3.68
N ASN A 59 3.06 -3.27 -4.87
CA ASN A 59 3.98 -4.38 -5.09
C ASN A 59 5.20 -4.39 -4.15
N LYS A 60 5.71 -3.22 -3.77
CA LYS A 60 6.81 -3.07 -2.79
C LYS A 60 6.34 -3.38 -1.38
N TYR A 61 5.12 -2.98 -1.01
CA TYR A 61 4.53 -3.35 0.27
C TYR A 61 4.33 -4.86 0.35
N LEU A 62 3.75 -5.48 -0.69
CA LEU A 62 3.57 -6.92 -0.78
C LEU A 62 4.89 -7.72 -0.74
N LYS A 63 5.98 -7.15 -1.28
CA LYS A 63 7.32 -7.75 -1.12
C LYS A 63 7.79 -7.77 0.33
N ILE A 64 7.51 -6.72 1.11
CA ILE A 64 7.84 -6.68 2.53
C ILE A 64 7.03 -7.75 3.27
N VAL A 65 5.73 -7.84 2.99
CA VAL A 65 4.86 -8.90 3.51
C VAL A 65 5.46 -10.28 3.22
N GLY A 66 5.90 -10.54 1.99
CA GLY A 66 6.57 -11.79 1.61
C GLY A 66 7.84 -12.08 2.42
N VAL A 67 8.66 -11.06 2.70
CA VAL A 67 9.84 -11.21 3.57
C VAL A 67 9.43 -11.57 5.00
N LEU A 68 8.41 -10.92 5.56
CA LEU A 68 7.90 -11.21 6.90
C LEU A 68 7.30 -12.61 6.99
N LYS A 69 6.58 -13.08 5.97
CA LYS A 69 6.10 -14.48 5.86
C LYS A 69 7.24 -15.49 5.85
N ASN A 70 8.32 -15.19 5.14
CA ASN A 70 9.49 -16.07 5.13
C ASN A 70 10.19 -16.11 6.48
N LEU A 71 10.16 -15.02 7.26
CA LEU A 71 10.65 -15.01 8.64
C LEU A 71 9.76 -15.79 9.59
N SER A 72 8.43 -15.72 9.40
CA SER A 72 7.45 -16.45 10.22
C SER A 72 7.58 -17.96 10.05
N ALA A 73 7.67 -18.43 8.82
CA ALA A 73 7.77 -19.86 8.49
C ALA A 73 9.05 -20.52 9.02
N LYS A 74 10.12 -19.76 9.25
CA LYS A 74 11.43 -20.29 9.69
C LYS A 74 11.56 -20.45 11.20
N ASP A 75 10.52 -20.16 11.97
CA ASP A 75 10.49 -20.20 13.44
C ASP A 75 11.74 -19.58 14.08
N SER A 76 12.15 -18.45 13.52
CA SER A 76 13.46 -17.83 13.74
C SER A 76 13.70 -17.41 15.19
N LEU A 77 12.64 -17.23 15.98
CA LEU A 77 12.71 -16.91 17.41
C LEU A 77 12.78 -18.14 18.32
N ASN A 78 12.46 -19.35 17.84
CA ASN A 78 12.61 -20.59 18.61
C ASN A 78 13.98 -21.23 18.42
N GLN A 79 14.73 -20.85 17.39
CA GLN A 79 16.12 -21.26 17.22
C GLN A 79 17.02 -20.51 18.22
N THR A 80 17.55 -21.23 19.21
CA THR A 80 18.38 -20.70 20.32
C THR A 80 19.82 -20.34 19.94
N ALA A 81 20.17 -20.33 18.65
CA ALA A 81 21.53 -20.04 18.19
C ALA A 81 21.80 -18.52 18.13
N ALA A 82 22.95 -18.06 18.64
CA ALA A 82 23.31 -16.64 18.59
C ALA A 82 23.34 -16.08 17.15
N VAL A 83 23.74 -16.89 16.17
CA VAL A 83 23.79 -16.53 14.74
C VAL A 83 22.38 -16.27 14.15
N SER A 84 21.35 -17.01 14.59
CA SER A 84 19.97 -16.80 14.10
C SER A 84 19.38 -15.49 14.63
N ILE A 85 19.69 -15.11 15.87
CA ILE A 85 19.23 -13.86 16.49
C ILE A 85 19.81 -12.63 15.76
N VAL A 86 21.10 -12.63 15.48
CA VAL A 86 21.75 -11.51 14.76
C VAL A 86 21.14 -11.36 13.36
N SER A 87 20.98 -12.45 12.62
CA SER A 87 20.37 -12.43 11.28
C SER A 87 18.92 -11.95 11.29
N TYR A 88 18.14 -12.33 12.31
CA TYR A 88 16.78 -11.85 12.51
C TYR A 88 16.74 -10.33 12.72
N ILE A 89 17.55 -9.82 13.65
CA ILE A 89 17.64 -8.39 13.95
C ILE A 89 18.02 -7.60 12.70
N GLU A 90 19.05 -8.04 11.96
CA GLU A 90 19.49 -7.37 10.74
C GLU A 90 18.38 -7.34 9.66
N THR A 91 17.64 -8.44 9.51
CA THR A 91 16.55 -8.51 8.54
C THR A 91 15.41 -7.58 8.94
N MET A 92 14.99 -7.60 10.21
CA MET A 92 13.93 -6.72 10.72
C MET A 92 14.30 -5.24 10.63
N GLN A 93 15.57 -4.88 10.88
CA GLN A 93 16.08 -3.52 10.69
C GLN A 93 15.98 -3.07 9.23
N LYS A 94 16.40 -3.92 8.28
CA LYS A 94 16.29 -3.63 6.85
C LYS A 94 14.83 -3.44 6.43
N VAL A 95 13.94 -4.32 6.92
CA VAL A 95 12.49 -4.19 6.69
C VAL A 95 11.98 -2.85 7.23
N GLN A 96 12.31 -2.50 8.48
CA GLN A 96 11.87 -1.25 9.11
C GLN A 96 12.30 -0.02 8.30
N VAL A 97 13.58 0.05 7.90
CA VAL A 97 14.10 1.14 7.08
C VAL A 97 13.37 1.23 5.75
N TYR A 98 13.12 0.07 5.11
CA TYR A 98 12.47 0.02 3.81
C TYR A 98 11.00 0.45 3.86
N VAL A 99 10.21 -0.05 4.83
CA VAL A 99 8.80 0.35 4.98
C VAL A 99 8.69 1.83 5.32
N LYS A 100 9.57 2.35 6.19
CA LYS A 100 9.60 3.77 6.54
C LYS A 100 9.89 4.66 5.32
N GLU A 101 10.86 4.26 4.50
CA GLU A 101 11.18 4.99 3.27
C GLU A 101 10.07 4.87 2.21
N LEU A 102 9.39 3.72 2.14
CA LEU A 102 8.21 3.53 1.29
C LEU A 102 7.08 4.47 1.72
N ASN A 103 6.77 4.50 3.03
CA ASN A 103 5.76 5.40 3.60
C ASN A 103 6.12 6.85 3.34
N ARG A 104 7.38 7.25 3.56
CA ARG A 104 7.85 8.61 3.28
C ARG A 104 7.62 9.02 1.83
N LYS A 105 7.95 8.15 0.87
CA LYS A 105 7.71 8.39 -0.57
C LYS A 105 6.23 8.47 -0.89
N ASN A 106 5.42 7.60 -0.29
CA ASN A 106 3.97 7.61 -0.45
C ASN A 106 3.38 8.93 0.06
N THR A 107 3.77 9.41 1.25
CA THR A 107 3.35 10.71 1.79
C THR A 107 3.77 11.87 0.88
N GLN A 108 5.01 11.86 0.37
CA GLN A 108 5.47 12.91 -0.56
C GLN A 108 4.64 12.98 -1.85
N LEU A 109 4.25 11.83 -2.38
CA LEU A 109 3.36 11.78 -3.54
C LEU A 109 1.93 12.18 -3.18
N ASN A 110 1.44 11.77 -1.99
CA ASN A 110 0.10 12.10 -1.52
C ASN A 110 -0.10 13.60 -1.31
N ALA A 111 0.95 14.30 -0.87
CA ALA A 111 0.94 15.75 -0.75
C ALA A 111 0.68 16.45 -2.10
N TRP A 112 1.08 15.87 -3.23
CA TRP A 112 0.75 16.44 -4.55
C TRP A 112 -0.76 16.44 -4.79
N TYR A 113 -1.45 15.41 -4.29
CA TYR A 113 -2.88 15.19 -4.42
C TYR A 113 -3.70 15.73 -3.25
N GLN A 114 -3.15 16.67 -2.46
CA GLN A 114 -3.85 17.25 -1.30
C GLN A 114 -4.36 16.18 -0.33
N GLU A 115 -3.54 15.16 -0.09
CA GLU A 115 -3.83 14.00 0.74
C GLU A 115 -4.90 13.02 0.22
N ASP A 116 -5.32 13.15 -1.05
CA ASP A 116 -6.23 12.18 -1.69
C ASP A 116 -5.50 10.88 -2.07
N ALA A 117 -5.60 9.89 -1.19
CA ALA A 117 -4.97 8.58 -1.35
C ALA A 117 -5.41 7.83 -2.63
N ARG A 118 -6.61 8.10 -3.16
CA ARG A 118 -7.13 7.44 -4.37
C ARG A 118 -6.26 7.78 -5.58
N TYR A 119 -6.05 9.07 -5.82
CA TYR A 119 -5.22 9.51 -6.96
C TYR A 119 -3.75 9.18 -6.77
N THR A 120 -3.28 9.11 -5.53
CA THR A 120 -1.95 8.60 -5.23
C THR A 120 -1.80 7.13 -5.63
N ARG A 121 -2.77 6.26 -5.30
CA ARG A 121 -2.79 4.87 -5.74
C ARG A 121 -2.85 4.75 -7.27
N VAL A 122 -3.73 5.49 -7.93
CA VAL A 122 -3.82 5.50 -9.40
C VAL A 122 -2.48 5.90 -10.04
N HIS A 123 -1.83 6.97 -9.55
CA HIS A 123 -0.51 7.38 -10.03
C HIS A 123 0.50 6.26 -9.90
N LYS A 124 0.56 5.63 -8.71
CA LYS A 124 1.47 4.52 -8.44
C LYS A 124 1.23 3.35 -9.40
N ARG A 125 -0.02 2.94 -9.60
CA ARG A 125 -0.37 1.86 -10.55
C ARG A 125 0.03 2.19 -11.98
N ILE A 126 -0.21 3.43 -12.44
CA ILE A 126 0.25 3.89 -13.75
C ILE A 126 1.77 3.73 -13.91
N LYS A 127 2.56 4.10 -12.89
CA LYS A 127 4.03 3.99 -12.92
C LYS A 127 4.53 2.55 -12.79
N GLU A 128 3.94 1.77 -11.89
CA GLU A 128 4.34 0.38 -11.60
C GLU A 128 4.06 -0.53 -12.80
N GLN A 129 2.86 -0.41 -13.38
CA GLN A 129 2.43 -1.20 -14.53
C GLN A 129 2.94 -0.64 -15.86
N LYS A 130 3.66 0.49 -15.84
CA LYS A 130 4.16 1.20 -17.02
C LYS A 130 3.05 1.49 -18.06
N ILE A 131 1.85 1.82 -17.58
CA ILE A 131 0.67 2.09 -18.43
C ILE A 131 0.94 3.24 -19.40
N VAL A 132 1.69 4.26 -18.96
CA VAL A 132 2.20 5.33 -19.81
C VAL A 132 3.69 5.55 -19.58
N ASN A 133 4.41 5.86 -20.66
CA ASN A 133 5.80 6.30 -20.57
C ASN A 133 5.85 7.83 -20.41
N SER A 134 5.60 8.32 -19.19
CA SER A 134 5.63 9.75 -18.88
C SER A 134 6.24 10.04 -17.51
N HIS A 135 6.65 11.30 -17.33
CA HIS A 135 7.19 11.81 -16.08
C HIS A 135 6.07 12.04 -15.07
N SER A 136 6.37 11.82 -13.78
CA SER A 136 5.39 11.93 -12.70
C SER A 136 4.68 13.29 -12.65
N LYS A 137 5.37 14.39 -12.98
CA LYS A 137 4.73 15.72 -13.04
C LYS A 137 3.60 15.80 -14.06
N LYS A 138 3.76 15.23 -15.26
CA LYS A 138 2.70 15.22 -16.29
C LYS A 138 1.54 14.31 -15.90
N ILE A 139 1.84 13.14 -15.33
CA ILE A 139 0.81 12.21 -14.81
C ILE A 139 0.01 12.90 -13.70
N TYR A 140 0.70 13.62 -12.81
CA TYR A 140 0.09 14.41 -11.75
C TYR A 140 -0.86 15.49 -12.30
N LEU A 141 -0.41 16.30 -13.25
CA LEU A 141 -1.24 17.35 -13.84
C LEU A 141 -2.47 16.77 -14.56
N ALA A 142 -2.30 15.66 -15.29
CA ALA A 142 -3.42 15.00 -15.95
C ALA A 142 -4.44 14.46 -14.93
N LEU A 143 -3.98 13.68 -13.95
CA LEU A 143 -4.84 13.10 -12.92
C LEU A 143 -5.55 14.15 -12.07
N SER A 144 -4.86 15.24 -11.70
CA SER A 144 -5.48 16.36 -10.96
C SER A 144 -6.54 17.08 -11.79
N GLY A 145 -6.30 17.23 -13.10
CA GLY A 145 -7.31 17.75 -14.03
C GLY A 145 -8.56 16.87 -14.06
N ILE A 146 -8.39 15.53 -14.12
CA ILE A 146 -9.51 14.59 -14.09
C ILE A 146 -10.26 14.66 -12.75
N LYS A 147 -9.53 14.76 -11.62
CA LYS A 147 -10.15 14.93 -10.28
C LYS A 147 -11.12 16.09 -10.26
N ASN A 148 -10.66 17.26 -10.72
CA ASN A 148 -11.49 18.46 -10.73
C ASN A 148 -12.69 18.31 -11.69
N ASP A 149 -12.49 17.75 -12.89
CA ASP A 149 -13.59 17.53 -13.84
C ASP A 149 -14.65 16.57 -13.29
N LEU A 150 -14.20 15.50 -12.63
CA LEU A 150 -15.08 14.49 -12.06
C LEU A 150 -15.87 15.02 -10.87
N GLU A 151 -15.27 15.86 -10.02
CA GLU A 151 -15.97 16.55 -8.92
C GLU A 151 -17.16 17.37 -9.46
N HIS A 152 -17.05 17.98 -10.64
CA HIS A 152 -18.17 18.66 -11.29
C HIS A 152 -19.20 17.69 -11.91
N MET A 153 -18.78 16.53 -12.43
CA MET A 153 -19.67 15.56 -13.07
C MET A 153 -20.49 14.72 -12.10
N VAL A 154 -19.92 14.29 -10.97
CA VAL A 154 -20.63 13.48 -9.95
C VAL A 154 -21.78 14.25 -9.32
N LEU A 155 -21.71 15.58 -9.28
CA LEU A 155 -22.81 16.43 -8.81
C LEU A 155 -24.02 16.43 -9.77
N ILE A 156 -23.84 15.98 -11.02
CA ILE A 156 -24.82 16.13 -12.10
C ILE A 156 -25.40 14.77 -12.53
N ASN A 157 -24.63 13.68 -12.44
CA ASN A 157 -25.00 12.37 -12.96
C ASN A 157 -25.02 11.29 -11.86
N ASP A 158 -26.01 10.40 -11.90
CA ASP A 158 -26.11 9.24 -11.03
C ASP A 158 -25.26 8.09 -11.60
N LEU A 159 -23.95 8.12 -11.32
CA LEU A 159 -23.03 7.06 -11.73
C LEU A 159 -23.12 5.92 -10.72
N GLU A 160 -23.82 4.82 -11.05
CA GLU A 160 -24.15 3.77 -10.09
C GLU A 160 -23.08 2.66 -10.00
N ASN A 161 -22.25 2.48 -11.02
CA ASN A 161 -21.29 1.39 -11.09
C ASN A 161 -19.96 1.74 -11.78
N VAL A 162 -18.99 0.82 -11.70
CA VAL A 162 -17.64 0.97 -12.29
C VAL A 162 -17.70 1.15 -13.81
N SER A 163 -18.61 0.48 -14.51
CA SER A 163 -18.73 0.56 -15.97
C SER A 163 -19.16 1.96 -16.39
N ASP A 164 -20.25 2.46 -15.82
CA ASP A 164 -20.81 3.79 -16.13
C ASP A 164 -19.78 4.88 -15.84
N MET A 165 -19.10 4.78 -14.70
CA MET A 165 -18.04 5.72 -14.34
C MET A 165 -16.83 5.63 -15.28
N THR A 166 -16.45 4.42 -15.71
CA THR A 166 -15.36 4.24 -16.69
C THR A 166 -15.71 4.89 -18.02
N GLU A 167 -16.95 4.76 -18.49
CA GLU A 167 -17.43 5.39 -19.71
C GLU A 167 -17.38 6.93 -19.62
N ALA A 168 -17.83 7.49 -18.50
CA ALA A 168 -17.75 8.94 -18.25
C ALA A 168 -16.30 9.45 -18.16
N LEU A 169 -15.38 8.64 -17.63
CA LEU A 169 -13.97 9.01 -17.47
C LEU A 169 -13.16 8.96 -18.77
N ASN A 170 -13.51 8.11 -19.73
CA ASN A 170 -12.78 7.96 -20.99
C ASN A 170 -12.50 9.30 -21.71
N PRO A 171 -13.49 10.17 -21.99
CA PRO A 171 -13.24 11.47 -22.63
C PRO A 171 -12.37 12.39 -21.76
N LEU A 172 -12.48 12.33 -20.43
CA LEU A 172 -11.64 13.10 -19.51
C LEU A 172 -10.18 12.63 -19.57
N VAL A 173 -9.94 11.31 -19.60
CA VAL A 173 -8.60 10.74 -19.74
C VAL A 173 -7.96 11.20 -21.04
N ILE A 174 -8.66 11.11 -22.17
CA ILE A 174 -8.15 11.59 -23.47
C ILE A 174 -7.81 13.08 -23.39
N THR A 175 -8.74 13.90 -22.88
CA THR A 175 -8.54 15.35 -22.79
C THR A 175 -7.34 15.71 -21.91
N ARG A 176 -7.23 15.11 -20.72
CA ARG A 176 -6.21 15.47 -19.74
C ARG A 176 -4.84 14.87 -20.08
N PHE A 177 -4.77 13.59 -20.45
CA PHE A 177 -3.50 12.95 -20.79
C PHE A 177 -3.00 13.34 -22.17
N MET A 178 -3.83 13.18 -23.21
CA MET A 178 -3.40 13.38 -24.60
C MET A 178 -3.41 14.86 -24.96
N ASN A 179 -4.55 15.54 -24.87
CA ASN A 179 -4.69 16.89 -25.44
C ASN A 179 -3.96 17.96 -24.60
N GLN A 180 -3.98 17.86 -23.27
CA GLN A 180 -3.36 18.87 -22.41
C GLN A 180 -1.92 18.53 -22.03
N GLN A 181 -1.68 17.31 -21.53
CA GLN A 181 -0.34 16.93 -21.07
C GLN A 181 0.55 16.33 -22.16
N GLN A 182 0.03 16.14 -23.38
CA GLN A 182 0.78 15.63 -24.53
C GLN A 182 1.42 14.27 -24.20
N ILE A 183 0.66 13.39 -23.54
CA ILE A 183 1.02 12.01 -23.26
C ILE A 183 0.33 11.14 -24.30
N ILE A 184 1.13 10.42 -25.10
CA ILE A 184 0.61 9.49 -26.10
C ILE A 184 0.00 8.29 -25.37
N ILE A 185 -1.29 8.06 -25.60
CA ILE A 185 -2.05 6.93 -25.03
C ILE A 185 -2.87 6.26 -26.13
N THR A 186 -3.07 4.95 -26.02
CA THR A 186 -3.96 4.18 -26.92
C THR A 186 -5.37 4.06 -26.32
N VAL A 187 -6.34 3.57 -27.09
CA VAL A 187 -7.68 3.26 -26.57
C VAL A 187 -7.60 2.30 -25.37
N GLN A 188 -6.75 1.26 -25.46
CA GLN A 188 -6.55 0.32 -24.36
C GLN A 188 -5.99 1.01 -23.11
N THR A 189 -4.99 1.88 -23.29
CA THR A 189 -4.41 2.68 -22.21
C THR A 189 -5.45 3.60 -21.57
N THR A 190 -6.29 4.25 -22.37
CA THR A 190 -7.40 5.09 -21.88
C THR A 190 -8.35 4.29 -21.00
N LEU A 191 -8.84 3.15 -21.49
CA LEU A 191 -9.75 2.27 -20.74
C LEU A 191 -9.11 1.78 -19.44
N GLN A 192 -7.82 1.44 -19.47
CA GLN A 192 -7.09 1.01 -18.28
C GLN A 192 -7.00 2.12 -17.23
N ILE A 193 -6.65 3.35 -17.61
CA ILE A 193 -6.57 4.49 -16.69
C ILE A 193 -7.96 4.83 -16.14
N ALA A 194 -8.98 4.89 -16.99
CA ALA A 194 -10.35 5.17 -16.58
C ALA A 194 -10.84 4.12 -15.57
N LYS A 195 -10.60 2.84 -15.82
CA LYS A 195 -10.96 1.75 -14.89
C LYS A 195 -10.20 1.82 -13.56
N LEU A 196 -8.92 2.21 -13.58
CA LEU A 196 -8.16 2.43 -12.34
C LEU A 196 -8.78 3.53 -11.49
N ILE A 197 -9.17 4.65 -12.11
CA ILE A 197 -9.83 5.76 -11.40
C ILE A 197 -11.22 5.32 -10.92
N ALA A 198 -12.03 4.67 -11.77
CA ALA A 198 -13.38 4.25 -11.42
C ALA A 198 -13.41 3.35 -10.17
N ARG A 199 -12.50 2.38 -10.08
CA ARG A 199 -12.42 1.46 -8.94
C ARG A 199 -12.08 2.12 -7.60
N GLU A 200 -11.48 3.30 -7.62
CA GLU A 200 -11.19 4.06 -6.40
C GLU A 200 -12.44 4.78 -5.84
N TYR A 201 -13.44 5.00 -6.68
CA TYR A 201 -14.71 5.64 -6.29
C TYR A 201 -15.83 4.63 -6.12
N MET A 202 -15.80 3.57 -6.92
CA MET A 202 -16.75 2.47 -6.93
C MET A 202 -15.96 1.17 -6.66
N PRO A 203 -15.49 0.94 -5.42
CA PRO A 203 -14.91 -0.35 -5.11
C PRO A 203 -15.98 -1.42 -5.36
N GLU A 204 -15.73 -2.32 -6.32
CA GLU A 204 -16.58 -3.50 -6.56
C GLU A 204 -16.76 -4.17 -5.19
N SER A 205 -17.97 -4.08 -4.64
CA SER A 205 -18.31 -4.38 -3.24
C SER A 205 -17.36 -5.40 -2.61
N SER A 206 -16.54 -4.98 -1.64
CA SER A 206 -16.13 -5.90 -0.60
C SER A 206 -17.40 -6.50 -0.02
N ALA A 207 -17.55 -7.82 -0.11
CA ALA A 207 -18.66 -8.55 0.49
C ALA A 207 -19.00 -7.99 1.88
N SER A 208 -20.29 -7.73 2.09
CA SER A 208 -20.93 -7.25 3.32
C SER A 208 -20.38 -5.94 3.91
N ALA A 209 -20.96 -4.83 3.46
CA ALA A 209 -21.48 -3.87 4.43
C ALA A 209 -22.48 -4.64 5.32
N LEU A 210 -22.05 -5.04 6.53
CA LEU A 210 -23.02 -5.35 7.57
C LEU A 210 -23.73 -4.03 7.93
N PRO A 211 -25.05 -4.05 8.08
CA PRO A 211 -25.84 -2.86 8.30
C PRO A 211 -25.49 -2.26 9.65
N MET A 212 -25.49 -0.93 9.72
CA MET A 212 -25.52 -0.25 11.00
C MET A 212 -26.72 -0.72 11.81
N ALA A 213 -26.45 -1.23 13.01
CA ALA A 213 -27.31 -1.19 14.18
C ALA A 213 -26.42 -0.85 15.38
#